data_AF-S7T4Q1-F1
#
_entry.id   AF-S7T4Q1-F1
#
_cell.length_a   1.000
_cell.length_b   1.000
_cell.length_c   1.000
_cell.angle_alpha   90.00
_cell.angle_beta   90.00
_cell.angle_gamma   90.00
#
_symmetry.space_group_name_H-M   'P 1'
#
loop_
_entity.id
_entity.type
_entity.pdbx_description
1 polymer ?
#
loop_
_entity_poly.entity_id
_entity_poly.type
_entity_poly.pdbx_seq_one_letter_code
_entity_poly.pdbx_strand_id
1 'polypeptide(L)'
;MTNISMLFRGRIGLMTILATVFWAAAPCAALPVSVTYDLETSEGRHPPRATLLNMAFEKAVMEQALTVIGVDFPPQRLEALSAFLNPRAQQFVQRYSEISLETGPDGGVATYDVTVNRQGLERLLGQTGVLATAQHAQAYSLEVSPEVSASIREIESMEQLSGLERRDGVSSPHLRIGSVSGGFRAVLSAEGEQWEVAGETIESIWLRAWGGYFSRFERVRDSSPMTLVSVRGWSAAEGARHFVRQLGASPAVAESRLVALTIAPEGVTASFKVRVRDRRGLEDWLSRETSGRGLEYEVGN
;
A
#
# COMPACT_ATOMS: atom_id res chain seq x y z
N MET A 1 38.17 55.99 55.63
CA MET A 1 39.31 55.04 55.53
C MET A 1 38.82 53.86 54.69
N THR A 2 39.07 53.85 53.36
CA THR A 2 40.11 53.04 52.66
C THR A 2 39.92 51.53 52.93
N ASN A 3 39.72 50.58 52.01
CA ASN A 3 40.15 50.31 50.61
C ASN A 3 39.17 49.27 49.97
N ILE A 4 38.80 49.30 48.67
CA ILE A 4 39.45 48.63 47.48
C ILE A 4 39.57 47.09 47.68
N SER A 5 39.12 46.12 46.88
CA SER A 5 38.70 45.88 45.46
C SER A 5 38.21 44.41 45.38
N MET A 6 37.25 43.98 44.53
CA MET A 6 37.45 43.31 43.21
C MET A 6 36.08 42.77 42.77
N LEU A 7 35.54 43.15 41.60
CA LEU A 7 35.53 42.38 40.35
C LEU A 7 34.98 40.94 40.45
N PHE A 8 33.77 40.69 39.94
CA PHE A 8 33.59 39.83 38.75
C PHE A 8 32.17 39.95 38.15
N ARG A 9 32.13 40.20 36.83
CA ARG A 9 30.94 40.21 35.97
C ARG A 9 30.47 38.77 35.72
N GLY A 10 29.16 38.54 35.80
CA GLY A 10 28.50 37.36 35.25
C GLY A 10 27.36 37.74 34.32
N ARG A 11 27.66 37.95 33.02
CA ARG A 11 26.69 37.89 31.92
C ARG A 11 26.85 36.52 31.25
N ILE A 12 25.87 35.65 31.40
CA ILE A 12 25.68 34.43 30.61
C ILE A 12 24.16 34.35 30.47
N GLY A 13 23.52 34.59 29.33
CA GLY A 13 23.77 33.96 28.04
C GLY A 13 22.51 33.14 27.74
N LEU A 14 21.46 33.79 27.25
CA LEU A 14 20.19 33.19 26.85
C LEU A 14 20.46 32.23 25.68
N MET A 15 20.47 30.93 25.95
CA MET A 15 20.75 29.90 24.96
C MET A 15 19.43 29.49 24.27
N THR A 16 19.15 30.11 23.13
CA THR A 16 18.03 29.76 22.26
C THR A 16 18.33 28.43 21.58
N ILE A 17 17.69 27.35 22.04
CA ILE A 17 17.76 26.03 21.40
C ILE A 17 16.89 26.07 20.14
N LEU A 18 17.55 26.22 19.00
CA LEU A 18 16.95 26.11 17.67
C LEU A 18 16.69 24.62 17.40
N ALA A 19 15.45 24.18 17.58
CA ALA A 19 15.01 22.83 17.22
C ALA A 19 14.93 22.72 15.69
N THR A 20 16.02 22.27 15.07
CA THR A 20 16.03 21.82 13.68
C THR A 20 15.21 20.55 13.57
N VAL A 21 13.98 20.70 13.06
CA VAL A 21 13.17 19.58 12.59
C VAL A 21 13.88 18.98 11.38
N PHE A 22 14.70 17.95 11.62
CA PHE A 22 15.23 17.08 10.58
C PHE A 22 14.04 16.32 9.98
N TRP A 23 13.57 16.80 8.83
CA TRP A 23 12.63 16.06 8.01
C TRP A 23 13.41 14.86 7.46
N ALA A 24 13.21 13.68 8.06
CA ALA A 24 13.77 12.45 7.57
C ALA A 24 13.15 12.15 6.20
N ALA A 25 13.86 12.50 5.13
CA ALA A 25 13.60 11.91 3.82
C ALA A 25 13.76 10.40 3.98
N ALA A 26 12.67 9.65 3.81
CA ALA A 26 12.74 8.19 3.82
C ALA A 26 13.79 7.75 2.80
N PRO A 27 14.75 6.90 3.16
CA PRO A 27 15.78 6.46 2.23
C PRO A 27 15.10 5.79 1.03
N CYS A 28 15.45 6.26 -0.16
CA CYS A 28 15.23 5.53 -1.41
C CYS A 28 16.12 4.28 -1.32
N ALA A 29 15.65 3.25 -0.62
CA ALA A 29 16.42 2.05 -0.35
C ALA A 29 16.37 1.16 -1.60
N ALA A 30 17.52 1.02 -2.25
CA ALA A 30 17.75 -0.04 -3.21
C ALA A 30 17.74 -1.38 -2.44
N LEU A 31 17.04 -2.38 -2.96
CA LEU A 31 16.89 -3.68 -2.32
C LEU A 31 17.69 -4.71 -3.12
N PRO A 32 18.55 -5.53 -2.47
CA PRO A 32 19.24 -6.61 -3.16
C PRO A 32 18.23 -7.70 -3.53
N VAL A 33 18.22 -8.06 -4.80
CA VAL A 33 17.34 -9.07 -5.38
C VAL A 33 18.18 -10.17 -6.02
N SER A 34 18.00 -11.40 -5.55
CA SER A 34 18.67 -12.58 -6.10
C SER A 34 17.75 -13.34 -7.04
N VAL A 35 18.26 -13.67 -8.22
CA VAL A 35 17.60 -14.49 -9.23
C VAL A 35 18.37 -15.80 -9.36
N THR A 36 17.67 -16.90 -9.19
CA THR A 36 18.21 -18.25 -9.41
C THR A 36 17.82 -18.71 -10.81
N TYR A 37 18.76 -19.32 -11.53
CA TYR A 37 18.49 -19.97 -12.81
C TYR A 37 19.06 -21.38 -12.80
N ASP A 38 18.39 -22.27 -13.51
CA ASP A 38 18.73 -23.68 -13.63
C ASP A 38 19.13 -24.00 -15.07
N LEU A 39 20.27 -24.69 -15.22
CA LEU A 39 20.84 -25.07 -16.51
C LEU A 39 20.08 -26.21 -17.19
N GLU A 40 19.38 -27.08 -16.45
CA GLU A 40 18.54 -28.14 -17.02
C GLU A 40 17.37 -27.56 -17.82
N THR A 41 16.70 -26.55 -17.26
CA THR A 41 15.63 -25.80 -17.96
C THR A 41 16.14 -24.86 -19.06
N SER A 42 17.44 -24.58 -19.10
CA SER A 42 18.06 -23.62 -20.04
C SER A 42 18.83 -24.31 -21.18
N GLU A 43 18.50 -25.57 -21.49
CA GLU A 43 19.19 -26.39 -22.51
C GLU A 43 20.72 -26.47 -22.30
N GLY A 44 21.16 -26.46 -21.04
CA GLY A 44 22.58 -26.51 -20.66
C GLY A 44 23.35 -25.22 -20.94
N ARG A 45 22.69 -24.08 -21.19
CA ARG A 45 23.34 -22.79 -21.43
C ARG A 45 23.01 -21.78 -20.34
N HIS A 46 24.02 -21.01 -19.93
CA HIS A 46 23.78 -19.86 -19.06
C HIS A 46 22.85 -18.87 -19.77
N PRO A 47 21.77 -18.40 -19.10
CA PRO A 47 20.89 -17.40 -19.68
C PRO A 47 21.67 -16.11 -19.95
N PRO A 48 21.37 -15.39 -21.05
CA PRO A 48 21.95 -14.10 -21.32
C PRO A 48 21.77 -13.14 -20.14
N ARG A 49 22.74 -12.25 -19.92
CA ARG A 49 22.66 -11.23 -18.86
C ARG A 49 21.37 -10.41 -18.90
N ALA A 50 20.89 -10.08 -20.10
CA ALA A 50 19.62 -9.37 -20.28
C ALA A 50 18.43 -10.13 -19.71
N THR A 51 18.42 -11.46 -19.82
CA THR A 51 17.39 -12.32 -19.23
C THR A 51 17.44 -12.28 -17.71
N LEU A 52 18.63 -12.42 -17.13
CA LEU A 52 18.83 -12.34 -15.68
C LEU A 52 18.43 -10.98 -15.11
N LEU A 53 18.75 -9.89 -15.83
CA LEU A 53 18.34 -8.54 -15.47
C LEU A 53 16.82 -8.37 -15.53
N ASN A 54 16.15 -8.87 -16.57
CA ASN A 54 14.69 -8.79 -16.66
C ASN A 54 14.02 -9.54 -15.51
N MET A 55 14.48 -10.76 -15.19
CA MET A 55 14.00 -11.52 -14.04
C MET A 55 14.23 -10.76 -12.72
N ALA A 56 15.37 -10.09 -12.58
CA ALA A 56 15.67 -9.29 -11.39
C ALA A 56 14.74 -8.08 -11.27
N PHE A 57 14.42 -7.42 -12.40
CA PHE A 57 13.48 -6.29 -12.42
C PHE A 57 12.06 -6.73 -12.09
N GLU A 58 11.58 -7.82 -12.69
CA GLU A 58 10.26 -8.39 -12.39
C GLU A 58 10.13 -8.73 -10.91
N LYS A 59 11.13 -9.42 -10.35
CA LYS A 59 11.17 -9.77 -8.93
C LYS A 59 11.22 -8.53 -8.03
N ALA A 60 12.09 -7.56 -8.33
CA ALA A 60 12.20 -6.32 -7.55
C ALA A 60 10.89 -5.51 -7.54
N VAL A 61 10.24 -5.38 -8.70
CA VAL A 61 8.98 -4.64 -8.82
C VAL A 61 7.85 -5.38 -8.10
N MET A 62 7.81 -6.71 -8.19
CA MET A 62 6.82 -7.51 -7.46
C MET A 62 7.01 -7.38 -5.94
N GLU A 63 8.23 -7.55 -5.43
CA GLU A 63 8.54 -7.40 -3.99
C GLU A 63 8.20 -5.98 -3.50
N GLN A 64 8.50 -4.96 -4.30
CA GLN A 64 8.14 -3.58 -3.98
C GLN A 64 6.62 -3.37 -4.01
N ALA A 65 5.90 -3.99 -4.94
CA ALA A 65 4.43 -3.92 -5.00
C ALA A 65 3.79 -4.55 -3.77
N LEU A 66 4.23 -5.75 -3.37
CA LEU A 66 3.76 -6.42 -2.16
C LEU A 66 4.06 -5.61 -0.89
N THR A 67 5.22 -4.97 -0.83
CA THR A 67 5.57 -4.04 0.25
C THR A 67 4.65 -2.83 0.30
N VAL A 68 4.22 -2.30 -0.85
CA VAL A 68 3.25 -1.18 -0.92
C VAL A 68 1.84 -1.64 -0.51
N ILE A 69 1.43 -2.84 -0.91
CA ILE A 69 0.13 -3.43 -0.57
C ILE A 69 0.04 -3.71 0.95
N GLY A 70 1.10 -4.21 1.56
CA GLY A 70 1.23 -4.32 3.02
C GLY A 70 0.31 -5.34 3.70
N VAL A 71 -0.33 -6.22 2.92
CA VAL A 71 -1.19 -7.31 3.41
C VAL A 71 -0.94 -8.58 2.60
N ASP A 72 -1.35 -9.73 3.14
CA ASP A 72 -1.32 -11.00 2.41
C ASP A 72 -2.26 -10.94 1.21
N PHE A 73 -1.73 -11.22 0.02
CA PHE A 73 -2.46 -11.10 -1.23
C PHE A 73 -2.87 -12.49 -1.74
N PRO A 74 -4.16 -12.74 -2.07
CA PRO A 74 -4.62 -14.06 -2.50
C PRO A 74 -3.84 -14.60 -3.72
N PRO A 75 -3.53 -15.90 -3.81
CA PRO A 75 -2.69 -16.45 -4.88
C PRO A 75 -3.16 -16.12 -6.31
N GLN A 76 -4.47 -16.21 -6.55
CA GLN A 76 -5.07 -15.86 -7.85
C GLN A 76 -4.85 -14.38 -8.20
N ARG A 77 -4.95 -13.47 -7.22
CA ARG A 77 -4.72 -12.05 -7.45
C ARG A 77 -3.23 -11.75 -7.61
N LEU A 78 -2.37 -12.49 -6.92
CA LEU A 78 -0.92 -12.39 -7.06
C LEU A 78 -0.48 -12.73 -8.50
N GLU A 79 -1.05 -13.79 -9.07
CA GLU A 79 -0.81 -14.17 -10.46
C GLU A 79 -1.27 -13.08 -11.43
N ALA A 80 -2.47 -12.54 -11.25
CA ALA A 80 -2.98 -11.43 -12.06
C ALA A 80 -2.11 -10.17 -11.93
N LEU A 81 -1.63 -9.87 -10.72
CA LEU A 81 -0.71 -8.76 -10.46
C LEU A 81 0.64 -8.99 -11.17
N SER A 82 1.15 -10.22 -11.18
CA SER A 82 2.39 -10.53 -11.89
C SER A 82 2.23 -10.39 -13.39
N ALA A 83 1.17 -10.95 -13.97
CA ALA A 83 0.87 -10.81 -15.40
C ALA A 83 0.73 -9.34 -15.80
N PHE A 84 0.17 -8.50 -14.92
CA PHE A 84 0.04 -7.07 -15.14
C PHE A 84 1.37 -6.29 -14.99
N LEU A 85 2.20 -6.63 -14.01
CA LEU A 85 3.43 -5.87 -13.72
C LEU A 85 4.65 -6.31 -14.53
N ASN A 86 4.79 -7.60 -14.89
CA ASN A 86 5.99 -8.10 -15.58
C ASN A 86 6.31 -7.36 -16.90
N PRO A 87 5.34 -7.13 -17.82
CA PRO A 87 5.62 -6.39 -19.05
C PRO A 87 5.97 -4.91 -18.79
N ARG A 88 5.74 -4.44 -17.57
CA ARG A 88 5.93 -3.08 -17.07
C ARG A 88 7.08 -2.98 -16.07
N ALA A 89 7.82 -4.04 -15.79
CA ALA A 89 8.81 -4.02 -14.71
C ALA A 89 9.90 -2.97 -14.98
N GLN A 90 10.41 -2.94 -16.21
CA GLN A 90 11.50 -2.04 -16.60
C GLN A 90 11.17 -0.55 -16.42
N GLN A 91 9.94 -0.11 -16.69
CA GLN A 91 9.55 1.31 -16.55
C GLN A 91 9.56 1.80 -15.09
N PHE A 92 9.56 0.89 -14.12
CA PHE A 92 9.64 1.23 -12.70
C PHE A 92 11.06 1.19 -12.16
N VAL A 93 12.05 0.69 -12.90
CA VAL A 93 13.43 0.63 -12.43
C VAL A 93 14.12 1.98 -12.68
N GLN A 94 14.59 2.61 -11.60
CA GLN A 94 15.34 3.88 -11.66
C GLN A 94 16.84 3.64 -11.83
N ARG A 95 17.36 2.62 -11.16
CA ARG A 95 18.79 2.28 -11.10
C ARG A 95 18.93 0.79 -10.85
N TYR A 96 20.02 0.21 -11.34
CA TYR A 96 20.45 -1.11 -10.91
C TYR A 96 21.98 -1.22 -10.90
N SER A 97 22.51 -2.13 -10.10
CA SER A 97 23.91 -2.57 -10.18
C SER A 97 24.02 -4.06 -9.87
N GLU A 98 24.89 -4.76 -10.57
CA GLU A 98 25.19 -6.17 -10.27
C GLU A 98 26.05 -6.25 -9.02
N ILE A 99 25.63 -7.07 -8.05
CA ILE A 99 26.37 -7.33 -6.82
C ILE A 99 27.25 -8.57 -7.01
N SER A 100 26.65 -9.66 -7.50
CA SER A 100 27.36 -10.93 -7.70
C SER A 100 26.71 -11.77 -8.80
N LEU A 101 27.53 -12.64 -9.38
CA LEU A 101 27.08 -13.71 -10.26
C LEU A 101 27.85 -14.97 -9.88
N GLU A 102 27.16 -15.90 -9.24
CA GLU A 102 27.68 -17.20 -8.87
C GLU A 102 27.20 -18.22 -9.90
N THR A 103 28.14 -18.96 -10.50
CA THR A 103 27.84 -20.00 -11.48
C THR A 103 28.28 -21.36 -10.95
N GLY A 104 27.43 -22.37 -11.13
CA GLY A 104 27.63 -23.74 -10.70
C GLY A 104 27.25 -24.73 -11.81
N PRO A 105 27.48 -26.03 -11.57
CA PRO A 105 27.24 -27.08 -12.56
C PRO A 105 25.76 -27.25 -12.95
N ASP A 106 24.84 -26.94 -12.04
CA ASP A 106 23.39 -27.14 -12.25
C ASP A 106 22.63 -25.81 -12.46
N GLY A 107 23.32 -24.67 -12.39
CA GLY A 107 22.65 -23.37 -12.33
C GLY A 107 23.52 -22.28 -11.73
N GLY A 108 22.91 -21.14 -11.45
CA GLY A 108 23.60 -20.05 -10.78
C GLY A 108 22.66 -19.08 -10.11
N VAL A 109 23.26 -18.18 -9.34
CA VAL A 109 22.55 -17.10 -8.65
C VAL A 109 23.16 -15.78 -9.07
N ALA A 110 22.33 -14.92 -9.66
CA ALA A 110 22.69 -13.55 -9.98
C ALA A 110 22.03 -12.62 -8.96
N THR A 111 22.79 -11.77 -8.31
CA THR A 111 22.28 -10.81 -7.33
C THR A 111 22.46 -9.39 -7.86
N TYR A 112 21.38 -8.61 -7.86
CA TYR A 112 21.34 -7.24 -8.32
C TYR A 112 20.82 -6.33 -7.22
N ASP A 113 21.43 -5.17 -7.04
CA ASP A 113 20.85 -4.06 -6.30
C ASP A 113 19.91 -3.31 -7.25
N VAL A 114 18.59 -3.30 -6.98
CA VAL A 114 17.60 -2.65 -7.85
C VAL A 114 16.88 -1.56 -7.08
N THR A 115 16.87 -0.35 -7.64
CA THR A 115 16.11 0.79 -7.11
C THR A 115 14.82 0.96 -7.92
N VAL A 116 13.67 0.77 -7.26
CA VAL A 116 12.35 0.87 -7.89
C VAL A 116 11.72 2.23 -7.57
N ASN A 117 11.09 2.84 -8.58
CA ASN A 117 10.24 4.02 -8.46
C ASN A 117 8.97 3.68 -7.68
N ARG A 118 9.09 3.62 -6.35
CA ARG A 118 7.99 3.29 -5.45
C ARG A 118 6.76 4.18 -5.68
N GLN A 119 6.94 5.49 -5.81
CA GLN A 119 5.83 6.43 -5.99
C GLN A 119 5.13 6.24 -7.35
N GLY A 120 5.87 5.91 -8.40
CA GLY A 120 5.29 5.54 -9.70
C GLY A 120 4.46 4.26 -9.60
N LEU A 121 5.02 3.24 -8.94
CA LEU A 121 4.36 1.95 -8.74
C LEU A 121 3.10 2.08 -7.88
N GLU A 122 3.17 2.80 -6.77
CA GLU A 122 2.04 3.06 -5.88
C GLU A 122 0.89 3.76 -6.60
N ARG A 123 1.19 4.78 -7.43
CA ARG A 123 0.17 5.43 -8.27
C ARG A 123 -0.48 4.47 -9.26
N LEU A 124 0.29 3.58 -9.90
CA LEU A 124 -0.28 2.57 -10.81
C LEU A 124 -1.17 1.59 -10.05
N LEU A 125 -0.74 1.10 -8.88
CA LEU A 125 -1.52 0.18 -8.04
C LEU A 125 -2.79 0.85 -7.46
N GLY A 126 -2.75 2.15 -7.20
CA GLY A 126 -3.93 2.93 -6.85
C GLY A 126 -4.93 3.02 -8.02
N GLN A 127 -4.43 3.24 -9.24
CA GLN A 127 -5.26 3.30 -10.45
C GLN A 127 -5.93 1.98 -10.80
N THR A 128 -5.30 0.85 -10.49
CA THR A 128 -5.92 -0.47 -10.66
C THR A 128 -6.95 -0.76 -9.57
N GLY A 129 -6.99 -0.01 -8.47
CA GLY A 129 -7.83 -0.33 -7.31
C GLY A 129 -7.27 -1.43 -6.40
N VAL A 130 -6.09 -2.00 -6.72
CA VAL A 130 -5.45 -3.05 -5.92
C VAL A 130 -5.26 -2.61 -4.47
N LEU A 131 -4.86 -1.35 -4.25
CA LEU A 131 -4.66 -0.82 -2.89
C LEU A 131 -5.98 -0.65 -2.14
N ALA A 132 -7.04 -0.26 -2.83
CA ALA A 132 -8.35 -0.04 -2.22
C ALA A 132 -9.05 -1.36 -1.85
N THR A 133 -8.82 -2.43 -2.62
CA THR A 133 -9.44 -3.74 -2.44
C THR A 133 -8.50 -4.78 -1.83
N ALA A 134 -7.36 -4.36 -1.26
CA ALA A 134 -6.34 -5.27 -0.75
C ALA A 134 -6.89 -6.21 0.34
N GLN A 135 -7.80 -5.72 1.19
CA GLN A 135 -8.40 -6.49 2.29
C GLN A 135 -9.81 -7.01 1.99
N HIS A 136 -10.58 -6.26 1.20
CA HIS A 136 -11.97 -6.58 0.91
C HIS A 136 -12.23 -6.36 -0.57
N ALA A 137 -12.82 -7.38 -1.20
CA ALA A 137 -13.30 -7.25 -2.56
C ALA A 137 -14.44 -6.22 -2.62
N GLN A 138 -14.49 -5.46 -3.71
CA GLN A 138 -15.53 -4.46 -3.94
C GLN A 138 -16.52 -4.98 -4.99
N ALA A 139 -17.78 -5.13 -4.58
CA ALA A 139 -18.84 -5.52 -5.50
C ALA A 139 -19.20 -4.36 -6.42
N TYR A 140 -19.55 -4.66 -7.67
CA TYR A 140 -20.03 -3.68 -8.64
C TYR A 140 -20.96 -4.33 -9.68
N SER A 141 -21.71 -3.54 -10.42
CA SER A 141 -22.49 -4.01 -11.58
C SER A 141 -21.85 -3.59 -12.90
N LEU A 142 -21.91 -4.48 -13.88
CA LEU A 142 -21.31 -4.29 -15.20
C LEU A 142 -22.38 -4.41 -16.30
N GLU A 143 -22.39 -3.44 -17.21
CA GLU A 143 -23.14 -3.52 -18.47
C GLU A 143 -22.14 -3.38 -19.63
N VAL A 144 -22.14 -4.38 -20.53
CA VAL A 144 -21.24 -4.43 -21.69
C VAL A 144 -22.06 -4.42 -22.97
N SER A 145 -21.74 -3.51 -23.90
CA SER A 145 -22.38 -3.52 -25.22
C SER A 145 -22.01 -4.78 -26.02
N PRO A 146 -22.90 -5.31 -26.88
CA PRO A 146 -22.66 -6.56 -27.61
C PRO A 146 -21.32 -6.61 -28.37
N GLU A 147 -20.88 -5.48 -28.92
CA GLU A 147 -19.64 -5.31 -29.68
C GLU A 147 -18.38 -5.51 -28.83
N VAL A 148 -18.48 -5.32 -27.51
CA VAL A 148 -17.37 -5.46 -26.55
C VAL A 148 -17.30 -6.88 -25.97
N SER A 149 -18.30 -7.74 -26.22
CA SER A 149 -18.36 -9.11 -25.67
C SER A 149 -17.13 -9.97 -26.02
N ALA A 150 -16.48 -9.69 -27.16
CA ALA A 150 -15.24 -10.38 -27.54
C ALA A 150 -14.07 -10.12 -26.57
N SER A 151 -14.11 -9.00 -25.83
CA SER A 151 -13.10 -8.59 -24.86
C SER A 151 -13.43 -9.00 -23.41
N ILE A 152 -14.45 -9.85 -23.20
CA ILE A 152 -14.91 -10.20 -21.85
C ILE A 152 -13.81 -10.79 -20.96
N ARG A 153 -12.88 -11.58 -21.53
CA ARG A 153 -11.74 -12.15 -20.80
C ARG A 153 -10.76 -11.08 -20.31
N GLU A 154 -10.57 -10.02 -21.08
CA GLU A 154 -9.73 -8.89 -20.67
C GLU A 154 -10.36 -8.16 -19.50
N ILE A 155 -11.69 -7.97 -19.53
CA ILE A 155 -12.45 -7.40 -18.41
C ILE A 155 -12.32 -8.30 -17.17
N GLU A 156 -12.51 -9.62 -17.29
CA GLU A 156 -12.34 -10.58 -16.19
C GLU A 156 -10.94 -10.54 -15.57
N SER A 157 -9.92 -10.40 -16.41
CA SER A 157 -8.53 -10.28 -15.95
C SER A 157 -8.32 -9.00 -15.14
N MET A 158 -8.93 -7.89 -15.59
CA MET A 158 -8.89 -6.62 -14.88
C MET A 158 -9.66 -6.66 -13.56
N GLU A 159 -10.79 -7.37 -13.49
CA GLU A 159 -11.53 -7.55 -12.23
C GLU A 159 -10.75 -8.33 -11.19
N GLN A 160 -10.14 -9.44 -11.62
CA GLN A 160 -9.31 -10.27 -10.77
C GLN A 160 -8.14 -9.47 -10.19
N LEU A 161 -7.45 -8.69 -11.03
CA LEU A 161 -6.40 -7.75 -10.60
C LEU A 161 -6.96 -6.75 -9.57
N SER A 162 -8.01 -6.03 -9.95
CA SER A 162 -8.62 -4.96 -9.16
C SER A 162 -9.32 -5.43 -7.89
N GLY A 163 -9.54 -6.73 -7.69
CA GLY A 163 -10.33 -7.25 -6.56
C GLY A 163 -11.79 -6.82 -6.63
N LEU A 164 -12.33 -6.74 -7.85
CA LEU A 164 -13.71 -6.36 -8.11
C LEU A 164 -14.57 -7.60 -8.37
N GLU A 165 -15.78 -7.62 -7.81
CA GLU A 165 -16.72 -8.73 -7.97
C GLU A 165 -17.98 -8.26 -8.69
N ARG A 166 -18.29 -8.85 -9.86
CA ARG A 166 -19.59 -8.63 -10.50
C ARG A 166 -20.69 -9.17 -9.62
N ARG A 167 -21.71 -8.35 -9.35
CA ARG A 167 -22.89 -8.78 -8.64
C ARG A 167 -24.13 -8.11 -9.18
N ASP A 168 -25.10 -8.94 -9.57
CA ASP A 168 -26.41 -8.47 -10.00
C ASP A 168 -27.13 -7.75 -8.86
N GLY A 169 -27.88 -6.69 -9.19
CA GLY A 169 -28.63 -5.91 -8.21
C GLY A 169 -27.81 -4.88 -7.42
N VAL A 170 -26.49 -4.77 -7.64
CA VAL A 170 -25.68 -3.67 -7.09
C VAL A 170 -25.96 -2.39 -7.86
N SER A 171 -26.52 -1.37 -7.18
CA SER A 171 -26.83 -0.07 -7.78
C SER A 171 -25.63 0.87 -7.88
N SER A 172 -24.54 0.61 -7.13
CA SER A 172 -23.32 1.41 -7.15
C SER A 172 -22.15 0.61 -6.53
N PRO A 173 -20.94 0.64 -7.14
CA PRO A 173 -20.60 1.26 -8.43
C PRO A 173 -21.22 0.52 -9.63
N HIS A 174 -21.56 1.26 -10.69
CA HIS A 174 -22.09 0.70 -11.93
C HIS A 174 -21.22 1.12 -13.12
N LEU A 175 -20.66 0.15 -13.85
CA LEU A 175 -19.78 0.37 -14.99
C LEU A 175 -20.48 -0.02 -16.29
N ARG A 176 -20.53 0.91 -17.24
CA ARG A 176 -20.98 0.67 -18.62
C ARG A 176 -19.78 0.72 -19.55
N ILE A 177 -19.59 -0.29 -20.39
CA ILE A 177 -18.53 -0.32 -21.41
C ILE A 177 -19.16 -0.50 -22.80
N GLY A 178 -18.82 0.38 -23.73
CA GLY A 178 -19.24 0.32 -25.12
C GLY A 178 -18.09 0.53 -26.09
N SER A 179 -18.34 0.23 -27.37
CA SER A 179 -17.39 0.46 -28.46
C SER A 179 -17.55 1.87 -29.04
N VAL A 180 -16.43 2.46 -29.47
CA VAL A 180 -16.38 3.72 -30.21
C VAL A 180 -15.40 3.58 -31.39
N SER A 181 -15.40 4.53 -32.31
CA SER A 181 -14.46 4.50 -33.45
C SER A 181 -13.01 4.44 -32.94
N GLY A 182 -12.34 3.31 -33.20
CA GLY A 182 -10.93 3.11 -32.83
C GLY A 182 -10.68 2.68 -31.38
N GLY A 183 -11.71 2.30 -30.61
CA GLY A 183 -11.48 1.82 -29.24
C GLY A 183 -12.75 1.63 -28.43
N PHE A 184 -12.65 1.93 -27.13
CA PHE A 184 -13.67 1.70 -26.13
C PHE A 184 -14.00 2.99 -25.37
N ARG A 185 -15.23 3.05 -24.85
CA ARG A 185 -15.70 4.08 -23.92
C ARG A 185 -16.24 3.39 -22.67
N ALA A 186 -15.86 3.90 -21.51
CA ALA A 186 -16.40 3.47 -20.23
C ALA A 186 -17.05 4.64 -19.51
N VAL A 187 -18.16 4.33 -18.84
CA VAL A 187 -18.86 5.23 -17.93
C VAL A 187 -19.02 4.51 -16.60
N LEU A 188 -18.31 4.96 -15.58
CA LEU A 188 -18.46 4.47 -14.22
C LEU A 188 -19.30 5.47 -13.43
N SER A 189 -20.37 5.00 -12.81
CA SER A 189 -21.26 5.82 -11.99
C SER A 189 -21.25 5.32 -10.55
N ALA A 190 -20.96 6.21 -9.59
CA ALA A 190 -21.06 5.89 -8.18
C ALA A 190 -21.37 7.12 -7.32
N GLU A 191 -22.27 6.95 -6.34
CA GLU A 191 -22.58 7.97 -5.32
C GLU A 191 -22.87 9.37 -5.89
N GLY A 192 -23.60 9.44 -7.01
CA GLY A 192 -23.95 10.71 -7.67
C GLY A 192 -22.85 11.31 -8.55
N GLU A 193 -21.69 10.66 -8.66
CA GLU A 193 -20.60 11.04 -9.56
C GLU A 193 -20.48 10.07 -10.74
N GLN A 194 -19.87 10.55 -11.82
CA GLN A 194 -19.67 9.81 -13.04
C GLN A 194 -18.26 10.06 -13.60
N TRP A 195 -17.53 8.99 -13.92
CA TRP A 195 -16.25 9.02 -14.62
C TRP A 195 -16.45 8.49 -16.02
N GLU A 196 -16.32 9.38 -17.00
CA GLU A 196 -16.44 9.05 -18.40
C GLU A 196 -15.07 9.11 -19.08
N VAL A 197 -14.67 8.01 -19.70
CA VAL A 197 -13.33 7.84 -20.27
C VAL A 197 -13.41 7.09 -21.61
N ALA A 198 -12.45 7.36 -22.47
CA ALA A 198 -12.24 6.63 -23.72
C ALA A 198 -10.77 6.24 -23.88
N GLY A 199 -10.52 5.16 -24.62
CA GLY A 199 -9.18 4.61 -24.83
C GLY A 199 -9.16 3.48 -25.83
N GLU A 200 -7.98 3.10 -26.30
CA GLU A 200 -7.79 2.09 -27.36
C GLU A 200 -7.95 0.66 -26.85
N THR A 201 -7.78 0.42 -25.55
CA THR A 201 -7.82 -0.92 -24.92
C THR A 201 -8.72 -0.94 -23.69
N ILE A 202 -9.22 -2.13 -23.30
CA ILE A 202 -9.99 -2.30 -22.06
C ILE A 202 -9.15 -1.89 -20.86
N GLU A 203 -7.88 -2.29 -20.81
CA GLU A 203 -6.98 -1.87 -19.73
C GLU A 203 -6.95 -0.34 -19.57
N SER A 204 -6.82 0.41 -20.67
CA SER A 204 -6.71 1.87 -20.62
C SER A 204 -7.96 2.55 -20.05
N ILE A 205 -9.15 2.10 -20.46
CA ILE A 205 -10.42 2.64 -19.93
C ILE A 205 -10.66 2.18 -18.50
N TRP A 206 -10.24 0.97 -18.15
CA TRP A 206 -10.38 0.41 -16.81
C TRP A 206 -9.56 1.21 -15.80
N LEU A 207 -8.25 1.39 -16.06
CA LEU A 207 -7.35 2.14 -15.18
C LEU A 207 -7.80 3.59 -15.00
N ARG A 208 -8.36 4.22 -16.03
CA ARG A 208 -8.81 5.61 -15.95
C ARG A 208 -10.14 5.74 -15.18
N ALA A 209 -11.11 4.87 -15.46
CA ALA A 209 -12.42 4.91 -14.79
C ALA A 209 -12.27 4.57 -13.31
N TRP A 210 -11.68 3.41 -13.01
CA TRP A 210 -11.49 2.94 -11.64
C TRP A 210 -10.46 3.76 -10.88
N GLY A 211 -9.38 4.20 -11.54
CA GLY A 211 -8.43 5.12 -10.91
C GLY A 211 -9.07 6.44 -10.50
N GLY A 212 -10.01 6.98 -11.28
CA GLY A 212 -10.81 8.15 -10.90
C GLY A 212 -11.66 7.90 -9.67
N TYR A 213 -12.37 6.77 -9.63
CA TYR A 213 -13.20 6.34 -8.50
C TYR A 213 -12.39 6.12 -7.22
N PHE A 214 -11.30 5.34 -7.28
CA PHE A 214 -10.48 5.02 -6.12
C PHE A 214 -9.68 6.22 -5.61
N SER A 215 -9.19 7.10 -6.50
CA SER A 215 -8.53 8.36 -6.08
C SER A 215 -9.47 9.30 -5.35
N ARG A 216 -10.79 9.25 -5.60
CA ARG A 216 -11.78 9.94 -4.77
C ARG A 216 -11.91 9.27 -3.42
N PHE A 217 -12.03 7.94 -3.38
CA PHE A 217 -12.10 7.20 -2.13
C PHE A 217 -10.91 7.49 -1.22
N GLU A 218 -9.69 7.54 -1.77
CA GLU A 218 -8.49 7.95 -1.04
C GLU A 218 -8.59 9.38 -0.52
N ARG A 219 -9.04 10.35 -1.33
CA ARG A 219 -9.24 11.74 -0.88
C ARG A 219 -10.33 11.89 0.18
N VAL A 220 -11.46 11.19 0.06
CA VAL A 220 -12.54 11.17 1.06
C VAL A 220 -12.07 10.47 2.34
N ARG A 221 -11.29 9.40 2.20
CA ARG A 221 -10.62 8.71 3.31
C ARG A 221 -9.64 9.65 4.00
N ASP A 222 -8.72 10.28 3.30
CA ASP A 222 -7.72 11.21 3.86
C ASP A 222 -8.34 12.46 4.47
N SER A 223 -9.47 12.94 3.95
CA SER A 223 -10.21 14.07 4.51
C SER A 223 -11.15 13.69 5.66
N SER A 224 -11.45 12.41 5.86
CA SER A 224 -12.22 11.96 7.01
C SER A 224 -11.37 12.05 8.29
N PRO A 225 -11.83 12.75 9.33
CA PRO A 225 -11.06 12.93 10.56
C PRO A 225 -10.73 11.56 11.16
N MET A 226 -9.45 11.30 11.42
CA MET A 226 -9.02 10.12 12.17
C MET A 226 -9.20 10.38 13.65
N THR A 227 -9.89 9.48 14.33
CA THR A 227 -10.06 9.47 15.78
C THR A 227 -8.82 8.88 16.44
N LEU A 228 -8.35 9.51 17.51
CA LEU A 228 -7.26 8.95 18.32
C LEU A 228 -7.84 7.94 19.31
N VAL A 229 -7.35 6.71 19.32
CA VAL A 229 -7.68 5.69 20.32
C VAL A 229 -6.42 5.42 21.14
N SER A 230 -6.48 5.55 22.45
CA SER A 230 -5.36 5.23 23.34
C SER A 230 -5.69 4.00 24.17
N VAL A 231 -4.77 3.05 24.26
CA VAL A 231 -4.89 1.84 25.09
C VAL A 231 -3.69 1.74 26.01
N ARG A 232 -3.93 1.61 27.31
CA ARG A 232 -2.89 1.52 28.36
C ARG A 232 -3.03 0.25 29.17
N GLY A 233 -1.97 -0.11 29.90
CA GLY A 233 -1.91 -1.29 30.75
C GLY A 233 -1.20 -2.50 30.13
N TRP A 234 -0.57 -2.33 28.97
CA TRP A 234 0.20 -3.39 28.34
C TRP A 234 1.46 -3.69 29.14
N SER A 235 1.78 -4.97 29.35
CA SER A 235 3.02 -5.40 29.99
C SER A 235 4.25 -5.29 29.09
N ALA A 236 4.05 -5.28 27.76
CA ALA A 236 5.11 -5.20 26.75
C ALA A 236 4.63 -4.51 25.47
N ALA A 237 5.57 -3.88 24.76
CA ALA A 237 5.31 -3.18 23.49
C ALA A 237 4.78 -4.10 22.38
N GLU A 238 5.14 -5.38 22.42
CA GLU A 238 4.71 -6.36 21.41
C GLU A 238 3.19 -6.56 21.41
N GLY A 239 2.56 -6.52 22.59
CA GLY A 239 1.10 -6.62 22.71
C GLY A 239 0.39 -5.45 22.02
N ALA A 240 0.87 -4.23 22.23
CA ALA A 240 0.37 -3.04 21.55
C ALA A 240 0.55 -3.11 20.02
N ARG A 241 1.68 -3.66 19.56
CA ARG A 241 1.94 -3.88 18.12
C ARG A 241 1.04 -4.94 17.51
N HIS A 242 0.70 -5.99 18.26
CA HIS A 242 -0.27 -6.98 17.81
C HIS A 242 -1.68 -6.40 17.73
N PHE A 243 -2.04 -5.53 18.68
CA PHE A 243 -3.36 -4.93 18.80
C PHE A 243 -3.77 -4.10 17.59
N VAL A 244 -2.85 -3.38 16.92
CA VAL A 244 -3.20 -2.59 15.72
C VAL A 244 -3.77 -3.47 14.60
N ARG A 245 -3.28 -4.71 14.45
CA ARG A 245 -3.81 -5.65 13.46
C ARG A 245 -5.22 -6.10 13.80
N GLN A 246 -5.48 -6.38 15.07
CA GLN A 246 -6.81 -6.75 15.55
C GLN A 246 -7.79 -5.59 15.40
N LEU A 247 -7.34 -4.37 15.74
CA LEU A 247 -8.12 -3.15 15.59
C LEU A 247 -8.49 -2.89 14.12
N GLY A 248 -7.55 -3.10 13.19
CA GLY A 248 -7.79 -3.01 11.75
C GLY A 248 -8.74 -4.07 11.20
N ALA A 249 -8.81 -5.25 11.82
CA ALA A 249 -9.73 -6.32 11.45
C ALA A 249 -11.16 -6.11 12.00
N SER A 250 -11.38 -5.12 12.87
CA SER A 250 -12.71 -4.81 13.39
C SER A 250 -13.62 -4.26 12.29
N PRO A 251 -14.87 -4.77 12.14
CA PRO A 251 -15.83 -4.24 11.17
C PRO A 251 -16.11 -2.74 11.37
N ALA A 252 -16.00 -2.26 12.61
CA ALA A 252 -16.22 -0.87 13.00
C ALA A 252 -15.08 0.07 12.58
N VAL A 253 -13.96 -0.46 12.09
CA VAL A 253 -12.74 0.30 11.77
C VAL A 253 -12.42 0.20 10.29
N ALA A 254 -12.33 1.35 9.62
CA ALA A 254 -11.93 1.44 8.22
C ALA A 254 -10.43 1.41 8.02
N GLU A 255 -9.68 2.00 8.95
CA GLU A 255 -8.23 2.03 8.94
C GLU A 255 -7.75 2.17 10.38
N SER A 256 -6.62 1.54 10.72
CA SER A 256 -5.92 1.85 11.96
C SER A 256 -4.41 1.87 11.76
N ARG A 257 -3.74 2.71 12.53
CA ARG A 257 -2.27 2.79 12.58
C ARG A 257 -1.80 3.16 13.97
N LEU A 258 -0.74 2.53 14.44
CA LEU A 258 -0.07 2.91 15.68
C LEU A 258 0.70 4.22 15.44
N VAL A 259 0.47 5.22 16.28
CA VAL A 259 1.07 6.56 16.13
C VAL A 259 1.98 6.95 17.29
N ALA A 260 1.78 6.39 18.47
CA ALA A 260 2.66 6.61 19.61
C ALA A 260 2.71 5.36 20.48
N LEU A 261 3.88 5.13 21.07
CA LEU A 261 4.09 4.11 22.07
C LEU A 261 4.94 4.71 23.19
N THR A 262 4.37 4.77 24.39
CA THR A 262 5.01 5.32 25.58
C THR A 262 5.26 4.20 26.56
N ILE A 263 6.52 4.02 26.96
CA ILE A 263 6.94 3.01 27.91
C ILE A 263 7.23 3.73 29.23
N ALA A 264 6.56 3.31 30.30
CA ALA A 264 6.72 3.84 31.64
C ALA A 264 6.74 2.71 32.68
N PRO A 265 7.17 2.95 33.93
CA PRO A 265 7.19 1.93 34.99
C PRO A 265 5.83 1.26 35.24
N GLU A 266 4.74 2.00 35.04
CA GLU A 266 3.35 1.55 35.15
C GLU A 266 2.87 0.68 33.96
N GLY A 267 3.68 0.57 32.90
CA GLY A 267 3.40 -0.25 31.72
C GLY A 267 3.54 0.51 30.40
N VAL A 268 3.01 -0.10 29.34
CA VAL A 268 3.04 0.46 27.99
C VAL A 268 1.68 1.05 27.64
N THR A 269 1.71 2.28 27.14
CA THR A 269 0.57 2.98 26.54
C THR A 269 0.79 3.10 25.04
N ALA A 270 -0.22 2.79 24.25
CA ALA A 270 -0.19 2.88 22.80
C ALA A 270 -1.34 3.75 22.30
N SER A 271 -1.04 4.69 21.42
CA SER A 271 -2.04 5.50 20.75
C SER A 271 -2.10 5.12 19.28
N PHE A 272 -3.32 4.96 18.80
CA PHE A 272 -3.67 4.56 17.44
C PHE A 272 -4.48 5.67 16.80
N LYS A 273 -4.18 6.01 15.55
CA LYS A 273 -5.13 6.78 14.74
C LYS A 273 -6.01 5.79 14.01
N VAL A 274 -7.32 5.97 14.15
CA VAL A 274 -8.33 5.04 13.68
C VAL A 274 -9.34 5.82 12.86
N ARG A 275 -9.68 5.32 11.68
CA ARG A 275 -10.83 5.81 10.94
C ARG A 275 -12.02 4.94 11.29
N VAL A 276 -13.00 5.56 11.92
CA VAL A 276 -14.15 4.86 12.52
C VAL A 276 -15.30 4.79 11.51
N ARG A 277 -15.79 3.58 11.20
CA ARG A 277 -17.04 3.38 10.43
C ARG A 277 -18.27 3.49 11.31
N ASP A 278 -18.18 2.90 12.51
CA ASP A 278 -19.22 2.88 13.52
C ASP A 278 -18.59 3.10 14.90
N ARG A 279 -18.86 4.25 15.52
CA ARG A 279 -18.27 4.61 16.81
C ARG A 279 -18.74 3.70 17.92
N ARG A 280 -20.03 3.37 17.94
CA ARG A 280 -20.59 2.50 18.98
C ARG A 280 -20.04 1.08 18.84
N GLY A 281 -20.00 0.57 17.61
CA GLY A 281 -19.40 -0.73 17.32
C GLY A 281 -17.92 -0.80 17.70
N LEU A 282 -17.16 0.28 17.52
CA LEU A 282 -15.76 0.37 17.95
C LEU A 282 -15.65 0.34 19.49
N GLU A 283 -16.44 1.14 20.19
CA GLU A 283 -16.44 1.19 21.66
C GLU A 283 -16.84 -0.15 22.26
N ASP A 284 -17.87 -0.81 21.71
CA ASP A 284 -18.29 -2.16 22.11
C ASP A 284 -17.19 -3.19 21.86
N TRP A 285 -16.49 -3.09 20.72
CA TRP A 285 -15.36 -3.98 20.39
C TRP A 285 -14.17 -3.76 21.34
N LEU A 286 -13.78 -2.50 21.58
CA LEU A 286 -12.70 -2.13 22.49
C LEU A 286 -13.01 -2.61 23.91
N SER A 287 -14.25 -2.44 24.37
CA SER A 287 -14.70 -2.94 25.67
C SER A 287 -14.50 -4.46 25.79
N ARG A 288 -14.90 -5.23 24.77
CA ARG A 288 -14.70 -6.69 24.78
C ARG A 288 -13.24 -7.11 24.75
N GLU A 289 -12.41 -6.47 23.93
CA GLU A 289 -11.00 -6.86 23.78
C GLU A 289 -10.13 -6.44 24.98
N THR A 290 -10.53 -5.40 25.70
CA THR A 290 -9.80 -4.92 26.89
C THR A 290 -10.30 -5.53 28.20
N SER A 291 -11.57 -5.95 28.24
CA SER A 291 -12.20 -6.54 29.44
C SER A 291 -11.43 -7.77 29.94
N GLY A 292 -11.14 -7.77 31.24
CA GLY A 292 -10.45 -8.87 31.92
C GLY A 292 -8.95 -9.00 31.63
N ARG A 293 -8.36 -8.09 30.84
CA ARG A 293 -6.93 -8.13 30.47
C ARG A 293 -6.07 -7.07 31.16
N GLY A 294 -6.65 -6.30 32.08
CA GLY A 294 -5.97 -5.17 32.73
C GLY A 294 -5.66 -4.02 31.76
N LEU A 295 -6.33 -3.99 30.60
CA LEU A 295 -6.21 -2.93 29.61
C LEU A 295 -7.32 -1.92 29.80
N GLU A 296 -7.00 -0.65 29.62
CA GLU A 296 -7.96 0.45 29.62
C GLU A 296 -7.84 1.21 28.30
N TYR A 297 -8.97 1.66 27.75
CA TYR A 297 -9.01 2.39 26.49
C TYR A 297 -9.69 3.76 26.62
N GLU A 298 -9.30 4.67 25.76
CA GLU A 298 -9.90 5.99 25.58
C GLU A 298 -10.08 6.25 24.09
N VAL A 299 -11.26 6.72 23.69
CA VAL A 299 -11.56 7.12 22.31
C VAL A 299 -11.69 8.64 22.29
N GLY A 300 -10.77 9.29 21.58
CA GLY A 300 -10.77 10.74 21.38
C GLY A 300 -12.06 11.22 20.72
N ASN A 301 -12.38 12.50 20.93
CA ASN A 301 -13.53 13.13 20.28
C ASN A 301 -13.29 13.29 18.78
#